data_AF-A0A940VZJ8-F1
#
_entry.id   AF-A0A940VZJ8-F1
#
_cell.length_a   1.000
_cell.length_b   1.000
_cell.length_c   1.000
_cell.angle_alpha   90.00
_cell.angle_beta   90.00
_cell.angle_gamma   90.00
#
_symmetry.space_group_name_H-M   'P 1'
#
loop_
_entity.id
_entity.type
_entity.pdbx_description
1 polymer ?
#
loop_
_entity_poly.entity_id
_entity_poly.type
_entity_poly.pdbx_seq_one_letter_code
_entity_poly.pdbx_strand_id
1 'polypeptide(L)'
;GYRNWQVVAPSQRDDKDEIRLILGNDIAMKAYRAKTLPFPDGSILAKLAWKRAKSAEFDNTFVPGEPQRIEFMVKNAKKYAATGGWGFGRFVNGKPADEKQHGTCWPCHEANVKGHDWVFTRYAP
;
A
#
# COMPACT_ATOMS: atom_id res chain seq x y z
N GLY A 1 -8.72 -0.40 14.06
CA GLY A 1 -7.43 -0.66 13.36
C GLY A 1 -7.56 -0.32 11.88
N TYR A 2 -6.52 -0.55 11.07
CA TYR A 2 -6.50 -0.14 9.64
C TYR A 2 -7.66 -0.68 8.79
N ARG A 3 -8.34 -1.76 9.22
CA ARG A 3 -9.52 -2.31 8.53
C ARG A 3 -10.72 -1.36 8.47
N ASN A 4 -10.75 -0.30 9.28
CA ASN A 4 -11.79 0.72 9.25
C ASN A 4 -11.38 1.96 8.43
N TRP A 5 -10.20 1.94 7.81
CA TRP A 5 -9.73 3.05 6.98
C TRP A 5 -10.40 3.04 5.61
N GLN A 6 -10.45 4.21 4.96
CA GLN A 6 -11.12 4.33 3.68
C GLN A 6 -10.27 3.73 2.56
N VAL A 7 -10.95 3.22 1.53
CA VAL A 7 -10.30 2.72 0.31
C VAL A 7 -9.69 3.89 -0.46
N VAL A 8 -8.42 3.74 -0.83
CA VAL A 8 -7.73 4.63 -1.78
C VAL A 8 -7.97 4.13 -3.20
N ALA A 9 -7.59 2.89 -3.48
CA ALA A 9 -7.83 2.23 -4.77
C ALA A 9 -7.49 0.72 -4.68
N PRO A 10 -8.12 -0.12 -5.52
CA PRO A 10 -7.64 -1.47 -5.78
C PRO A 10 -6.48 -1.47 -6.78
N SER A 11 -5.75 -2.59 -6.85
CA SER A 11 -4.83 -2.90 -7.94
C SER A 11 -4.74 -4.42 -8.12
N GLN A 12 -4.39 -4.86 -9.32
CA GLN A 12 -4.10 -6.26 -9.61
C GLN A 12 -2.65 -6.42 -10.07
N ARG A 13 -2.02 -7.53 -9.73
CA ARG A 13 -0.71 -7.92 -10.25
C ARG A 13 -0.74 -9.31 -10.85
N ASP A 14 -0.52 -9.36 -12.15
CA ASP A 14 -0.50 -10.61 -12.90
C ASP A 14 0.73 -11.46 -12.57
N ASP A 15 1.90 -10.83 -12.36
CA ASP A 15 3.15 -11.52 -12.03
C ASP A 15 3.13 -12.26 -10.66
N LYS A 16 2.17 -11.92 -9.79
CA LYS A 16 1.95 -12.57 -8.50
C LYS A 16 0.61 -13.28 -8.40
N ASP A 17 -0.27 -13.12 -9.38
CA ASP A 17 -1.68 -13.50 -9.34
C ASP A 17 -2.36 -13.00 -8.06
N GLU A 18 -2.30 -11.68 -7.84
CA GLU A 18 -2.80 -11.05 -6.62
C GLU A 18 -3.80 -9.93 -6.90
N ILE A 19 -4.87 -9.91 -6.10
CA ILE A 19 -5.72 -8.73 -5.89
C ILE A 19 -5.18 -7.97 -4.69
N ARG A 20 -5.11 -6.64 -4.80
CA ARG A 20 -4.64 -5.77 -3.74
C ARG A 20 -5.60 -4.63 -3.49
N LEU A 21 -5.75 -4.26 -2.22
CA LEU A 21 -6.54 -3.11 -1.80
C LEU A 21 -5.65 -2.18 -0.98
N ILE A 22 -5.64 -0.91 -1.33
CA ILE A 22 -4.92 0.11 -0.58
C ILE A 22 -5.92 0.93 0.22
N LEU A 23 -5.66 1.05 1.52
CA LEU A 23 -6.42 1.86 2.46
C LEU A 23 -5.57 3.03 2.93
N GLY A 24 -6.21 4.15 3.22
CA GLY A 24 -5.57 5.36 3.74
C GLY A 24 -6.24 5.81 5.03
N ASN A 25 -5.42 6.20 6.02
CA ASN A 25 -5.96 6.89 7.20
C ASN A 25 -6.53 8.28 6.82
N ASP A 26 -7.24 8.91 7.75
CA ASP A 26 -7.92 10.19 7.48
C ASP A 26 -6.99 11.28 6.95
N ILE A 27 -5.74 11.31 7.42
CA ILE A 27 -4.72 12.27 6.96
C ILE A 27 -4.38 12.00 5.49
N ALA A 28 -4.07 10.76 5.13
CA ALA A 28 -3.77 10.38 3.76
C ALA A 28 -4.97 10.61 2.82
N MET A 29 -6.18 10.29 3.27
CA MET A 29 -7.40 10.48 2.48
C MET A 29 -7.72 11.95 2.24
N LYS A 30 -7.53 12.83 3.23
CA LYS A 30 -7.65 14.28 3.06
C LYS A 30 -6.63 14.78 2.03
N ALA A 31 -5.37 14.34 2.12
CA ALA A 31 -4.33 14.70 1.16
C ALA A 31 -4.68 14.24 -0.27
N TYR A 32 -5.14 13.00 -0.42
CA TYR A 32 -5.58 12.46 -1.71
C TYR A 32 -6.71 13.27 -2.33
N ARG A 33 -7.79 13.55 -1.57
CA ARG A 33 -8.94 14.32 -2.07
C ARG A 33 -8.57 15.76 -2.43
N ALA A 34 -7.66 16.37 -1.67
CA ALA A 34 -7.14 17.70 -1.92
C ALA A 34 -5.99 17.76 -2.94
N LYS A 35 -5.55 16.60 -3.48
CA LYS A 35 -4.37 16.46 -4.35
C LYS A 35 -3.09 17.07 -3.74
N THR A 36 -2.96 16.98 -2.42
CA THR A 36 -1.81 17.52 -1.67
C THR A 36 -0.61 16.58 -1.76
N LEU A 37 0.51 17.12 -2.25
CA LEU A 37 1.83 16.50 -2.19
C LEU A 37 2.87 17.52 -1.69
N PRO A 38 3.89 17.08 -0.93
CA PRO A 38 4.06 15.74 -0.35
C PRO A 38 2.93 15.40 0.64
N PHE A 39 2.75 14.11 0.93
CA PHE A 39 1.78 13.70 1.95
C PHE A 39 2.19 14.31 3.31
N PRO A 40 1.22 14.78 4.13
CA PRO A 40 1.52 15.27 5.46
C PRO A 40 2.09 14.18 6.38
N ASP A 41 2.94 14.58 7.32
CA ASP A 41 3.39 13.69 8.39
C ASP A 41 2.19 13.08 9.14
N GLY A 42 2.31 11.80 9.50
CA GLY A 42 1.20 11.01 10.04
C GLY A 42 0.30 10.38 8.98
N SER A 43 0.51 10.65 7.69
CA SER A 43 -0.15 9.86 6.63
C SER A 43 0.28 8.40 6.70
N ILE A 44 -0.69 7.49 6.62
CA ILE A 44 -0.44 6.05 6.61
C ILE A 44 -1.25 5.40 5.50
N LEU A 45 -0.57 4.58 4.70
CA LEU A 45 -1.20 3.69 3.74
C LEU A 45 -0.99 2.24 4.18
N ALA A 46 -2.07 1.46 4.12
CA ALA A 46 -2.04 0.01 4.30
C ALA A 46 -2.38 -0.66 2.97
N LYS A 47 -1.59 -1.64 2.55
CA LYS A 47 -1.81 -2.43 1.35
C LYS A 47 -2.05 -3.88 1.75
N LEU A 48 -3.24 -4.35 1.46
CA LEU A 48 -3.66 -5.72 1.69
C LEU A 48 -3.51 -6.47 0.37
N ALA A 49 -2.95 -7.68 0.41
CA ALA A 49 -2.75 -8.50 -0.78
C ALA A 49 -3.26 -9.92 -0.55
N TRP A 50 -4.04 -10.41 -1.50
CA TRP A 50 -4.59 -11.76 -1.53
C TRP A 50 -4.26 -12.43 -2.85
N LYS A 51 -4.14 -13.76 -2.85
CA LYS A 51 -4.25 -14.53 -4.10
C LYS A 51 -5.60 -14.29 -4.71
N ARG A 52 -5.63 -14.24 -6.05
CA ARG A 52 -6.87 -14.13 -6.78
C ARG A 52 -7.59 -15.47 -6.79
N ALA A 53 -8.87 -15.49 -6.47
CA ALA A 53 -9.71 -16.68 -6.52
C ALA A 53 -10.88 -16.45 -7.50
N LYS A 54 -11.31 -17.49 -8.23
CA LYS A 54 -12.49 -17.39 -9.09
C LYS A 54 -13.75 -17.33 -8.20
N SER A 55 -14.69 -16.45 -8.52
CA SER A 55 -15.99 -16.41 -7.82
C SER A 55 -16.75 -17.70 -8.08
N ALA A 56 -17.43 -18.20 -7.04
CA ALA A 56 -18.32 -19.36 -7.17
C ALA A 56 -19.71 -18.96 -7.70
N GLU A 57 -20.04 -17.67 -7.62
CA GLU A 57 -21.36 -17.11 -7.88
C GLU A 57 -21.47 -16.47 -9.26
N PHE A 58 -20.35 -16.01 -9.84
CA PHE A 58 -20.35 -15.35 -11.13
C PHE A 58 -19.17 -15.74 -12.00
N ASP A 59 -19.47 -16.37 -13.14
CA ASP A 59 -18.46 -16.76 -14.11
C ASP A 59 -17.68 -15.55 -14.64
N ASN A 60 -16.38 -15.76 -14.86
CA ASN A 60 -15.40 -14.74 -15.27
C ASN A 60 -15.12 -13.62 -14.24
N THR A 61 -15.56 -13.77 -12.99
CA THR A 61 -15.19 -12.84 -11.90
C THR A 61 -14.14 -13.43 -10.98
N PHE A 62 -13.28 -12.54 -10.46
CA PHE A 62 -12.29 -12.88 -9.46
C PHE A 62 -12.45 -12.05 -8.19
N VAL A 63 -12.19 -12.69 -7.05
CA VAL A 63 -12.35 -12.14 -5.71
C VAL A 63 -11.09 -12.39 -4.86
N PRO A 64 -10.88 -11.63 -3.77
CA PRO A 64 -9.82 -11.92 -2.82
C PRO A 64 -9.94 -13.33 -2.23
N GLY A 65 -8.90 -14.15 -2.39
CA GLY A 65 -8.76 -15.49 -1.81
C GLY A 65 -7.82 -15.49 -0.61
N GLU A 66 -6.82 -16.36 -0.64
CA GLU A 66 -5.87 -16.53 0.48
C GLU A 66 -5.07 -15.24 0.75
N PRO A 67 -5.05 -14.72 2.00
CA PRO A 67 -4.26 -13.55 2.34
C PRO A 67 -2.77 -13.85 2.27
N GLN A 68 -2.02 -13.03 1.53
CA GLN A 68 -0.58 -13.26 1.32
C GLN A 68 0.27 -12.37 2.23
N ARG A 69 -0.11 -11.09 2.35
CA ARG A 69 0.61 -10.12 3.18
C ARG A 69 -0.18 -8.84 3.39
N ILE A 70 0.27 -8.10 4.39
CA ILE A 70 -0.12 -6.71 4.61
C ILE A 70 1.15 -5.88 4.65
N GLU A 71 1.13 -4.75 3.96
CA GLU A 71 2.24 -3.81 3.88
C GLU A 71 1.77 -2.44 4.35
N PHE A 72 2.66 -1.67 4.98
CA PHE A 72 2.40 -0.32 5.44
C PHE A 72 3.47 0.63 4.94
N MET A 73 3.09 1.87 4.73
CA MET A 73 4.01 2.99 4.67
C MET A 73 3.51 4.15 5.51
N VAL A 74 4.41 4.76 6.29
CA VAL A 74 4.12 5.81 7.29
C VAL A 74 4.96 7.04 6.98
N LYS A 75 4.31 8.20 6.82
CA LYS A 75 5.01 9.46 6.60
C LYS A 75 5.48 10.05 7.93
N ASN A 76 6.77 10.28 8.04
CA ASN A 76 7.40 11.10 9.05
C ASN A 76 8.72 11.64 8.49
N ALA A 77 8.70 12.89 8.02
CA ALA A 77 9.81 13.52 7.30
C ALA A 77 11.10 13.55 8.13
N LYS A 78 10.98 13.78 9.44
CA LYS A 78 12.13 13.83 10.35
C LYS A 78 12.72 12.44 10.60
N LYS A 79 11.88 11.45 10.91
CA LYS A 79 12.32 10.09 11.26
C LYS A 79 12.87 9.33 10.06
N TYR A 80 12.30 9.56 8.87
CA TYR A 80 12.59 8.81 7.66
C TYR A 80 13.21 9.69 6.56
N ALA A 81 14.08 10.64 6.95
CA ALA A 81 14.70 11.59 6.04
C ALA A 81 15.46 10.92 4.87
N ALA A 82 16.10 9.77 5.13
CA ALA A 82 16.84 9.01 4.12
C ALA A 82 15.96 8.34 3.05
N THR A 83 14.65 8.26 3.28
CA THR A 83 13.68 7.56 2.41
C THR A 83 12.53 8.47 1.99
N GLY A 84 12.83 9.75 1.74
CA GLY A 84 11.84 10.73 1.31
C GLY A 84 10.73 10.98 2.34
N GLY A 85 11.00 10.69 3.62
CA GLY A 85 10.05 10.79 4.72
C GLY A 85 9.15 9.58 4.90
N TRP A 86 9.39 8.45 4.23
CA TRP A 86 8.56 7.24 4.34
C TRP A 86 9.24 6.08 5.05
N GLY A 87 8.65 5.62 6.14
CA GLY A 87 8.96 4.33 6.75
C GLY A 87 8.10 3.23 6.16
N PHE A 88 8.62 2.00 6.07
CA PHE A 88 7.92 0.86 5.48
C PHE A 88 7.74 -0.28 6.49
N GLY A 89 6.70 -1.07 6.33
CA GLY A 89 6.48 -2.30 7.08
C GLY A 89 5.89 -3.36 6.18
N ARG A 90 6.33 -4.61 6.30
CA ARG A 90 5.79 -5.74 5.54
C ARG A 90 5.59 -6.91 6.48
N PHE A 91 4.41 -7.51 6.39
CA PHE A 91 4.01 -8.61 7.25
C PHE A 91 3.48 -9.76 6.40
N VAL A 92 4.14 -10.92 6.49
CA VAL A 92 3.77 -12.16 5.80
C VAL A 92 3.27 -13.13 6.86
N ASN A 93 2.04 -13.63 6.72
CA ASN A 93 1.41 -14.53 7.70
C ASN A 93 1.47 -14.00 9.15
N GLY A 94 1.25 -12.69 9.33
CA GLY A 94 1.28 -12.01 10.62
C GLY A 94 2.68 -11.76 11.20
N LYS A 95 3.75 -12.17 10.52
CA LYS A 95 5.13 -11.98 10.97
C LYS A 95 5.82 -10.87 10.16
N PRO A 96 6.65 -10.02 10.78
CA PRO A 96 7.48 -9.08 10.05
C PRO A 96 8.35 -9.78 9.00
N ALA A 97 8.49 -9.16 7.84
CA ALA A 97 9.44 -9.60 6.82
C ALA A 97 10.88 -9.50 7.33
N ASP A 98 11.76 -10.34 6.78
CA ASP A 98 13.19 -10.26 7.08
C ASP A 98 13.82 -8.96 6.53
N GLU A 99 15.04 -8.67 7.00
CA GLU A 99 15.76 -7.44 6.65
C GLU A 99 16.02 -7.32 5.14
N LYS A 100 16.30 -8.44 4.46
CA LYS A 100 16.54 -8.45 3.01
C LYS A 100 15.29 -8.05 2.25
N GLN A 101 14.12 -8.59 2.61
CA GLN A 101 12.84 -8.23 2.02
C GLN A 101 12.48 -6.78 2.33
N HIS A 102 12.66 -6.35 3.58
CA HIS A 102 12.40 -4.96 4.00
C HIS A 102 13.28 -3.95 3.23
N GLY A 103 14.56 -4.25 3.04
CA GLY A 103 15.52 -3.40 2.33
C GLY A 103 15.16 -3.15 0.86
N THR A 104 14.23 -3.91 0.27
CA THR A 104 13.76 -3.68 -1.11
C THR A 104 12.70 -2.58 -1.25
N CYS A 105 12.05 -2.16 -0.16
CA CYS A 105 10.92 -1.23 -0.24
C CYS A 105 11.34 0.14 -0.79
N TRP A 106 12.33 0.78 -0.17
CA TRP A 106 12.73 2.13 -0.55
C TRP A 106 13.31 2.22 -1.97
N PRO A 107 14.31 1.42 -2.39
CA PRO A 107 14.88 1.53 -3.73
C PRO A 107 13.83 1.37 -4.84
N CYS A 108 12.85 0.49 -4.65
CA CYS A 108 11.75 0.31 -5.59
C CYS A 108 10.85 1.56 -5.68
N HIS A 109 10.48 2.15 -4.55
CA HIS A 109 9.68 3.37 -4.53
C HIS A 109 10.46 4.58 -5.09
N GLU A 110 11.74 4.70 -4.73
CA GLU A 110 12.65 5.74 -5.23
C GLU A 110 12.77 5.73 -6.75
N ALA A 111 13.03 4.54 -7.33
CA ALA A 111 13.25 4.39 -8.76
C ALA A 111 11.99 4.66 -9.61
N ASN A 112 10.80 4.38 -9.08
CA ASN A 112 9.59 4.31 -9.91
C ASN A 112 8.59 5.44 -9.68
N VAL A 113 8.56 6.07 -8.50
CA VAL A 113 7.43 6.96 -8.12
C VAL A 113 7.86 8.25 -7.40
N LYS A 114 9.09 8.72 -7.63
CA LYS A 114 9.60 9.99 -7.06
C LYS A 114 8.66 11.18 -7.27
N GLY A 115 8.07 11.31 -8.46
CA GLY A 115 7.19 12.43 -8.82
C GLY A 115 5.83 12.48 -8.12
N HIS A 116 5.51 11.49 -7.28
CA HIS A 116 4.25 11.43 -6.53
C HIS A 116 4.50 11.10 -5.05
N ASP A 117 5.49 11.79 -4.48
CA ASP A 117 5.94 11.60 -3.09
C ASP A 117 6.21 10.13 -2.77
N TRP A 118 6.81 9.41 -3.73
CA TRP A 118 7.16 7.99 -3.61
C TRP A 118 5.98 7.05 -3.34
N VAL A 119 4.75 7.43 -3.73
CA VAL A 119 3.54 6.60 -3.59
C VAL A 119 3.03 6.16 -4.96
N PHE A 120 2.85 4.85 -5.16
CA PHE A 120 2.28 4.28 -6.40
C PHE A 120 0.78 4.53 -6.56
N THR A 121 0.02 4.39 -5.47
CA THR A 121 -1.44 4.38 -5.55
C THR A 121 -1.97 5.79 -5.76
N ARG A 122 -2.83 5.95 -6.76
CA ARG A 122 -3.65 7.15 -6.97
C ARG A 122 -5.02 6.92 -6.34
N TYR A 123 -5.66 7.99 -5.86
CA TYR A 123 -7.01 7.88 -5.34
C TYR A 123 -8.01 7.62 -6.48
N ALA A 124 -8.74 6.51 -6.36
CA ALA A 124 -9.87 6.15 -7.21
C ALA A 124 -11.16 6.49 -6.44
N PRO A 125 -11.87 7.57 -6.81
CA PRO A 125 -13.08 8.02 -6.12
C PRO A 125 -14.25 7.05 -6.28
#